data_AF-A0A3C1ULC4-F1
#
_entry.id   AF-A0A3C1ULC4-F1
#
_cell.length_a   1.000
_cell.length_b   1.000
_cell.length_c   1.000
_cell.angle_alpha   90.00
_cell.angle_beta   90.00
_cell.angle_gamma   90.00
#
_symmetry.space_group_name_H-M   'P 1'
#
loop_
_entity.id
_entity.type
_entity.pdbx_description
1 polymer ?
#
loop_
_entity_poly.entity_id
_entity_poly.type
_entity_poly.pdbx_seq_one_letter_code
_entity_poly.pdbx_strand_id
1 'polypeptide(L)'
;PEPEPEPKLDAAFTSPGDHEIFELNFDSTSPVVEIPIELDVNHANPIVSIELFANQQLIHRFTRSPFRIMWAVEESGAFLLEAKIEDAANNVIWVDPIQVQVVHYSKQVLLIEKSSDRQTQHIREALFNMGIQLRIMHPAQIHAEDLIGVELAIWKESITDSISHPELTSILHHWNLSGNPVYLMTQEATMAEERNNLPSSEWYALANLQQINFVEDALITETIHNPSNKPFLMGQYGDIHTIPLRTNASVTAQTSHPDFIPILTHRLTGDAVMAAVPPMIEGSTVKGKKAIQLFPMIPADINGETSTLRSLFQNTVCWCMDCAPCENMDLSVGISTPNPSPNHDTHQKVYVELRHQGECNASGTVIEIQWSESLDLVQWSASAGWMEPILNGFRFHLGVVTSASKEIFEFTFQPDSETYSTIMAMVDTNNSEPYQRNNTAIKVIQNNPSIIDTPLAIIPLPDQEHAVFAQNPFPNSGEWNIEWSTDLVNWMQISLDQGNVILPLKDVTPTAEETLFFRHAP
;
A
#
# COMPACT_ATOMS: atom_id res chain seq x y z
N PRO A 1 -10.68 -33.76 -37.44
CA PRO A 1 -10.11 -33.51 -36.10
C PRO A 1 -10.13 -32.01 -35.82
N GLU A 2 -10.84 -31.64 -34.76
CA GLU A 2 -10.49 -30.42 -34.01
C GLU A 2 -9.05 -30.59 -33.51
N PRO A 3 -8.20 -29.54 -33.50
CA PRO A 3 -6.87 -29.67 -32.90
C PRO A 3 -7.03 -30.00 -31.42
N GLU A 4 -6.21 -30.93 -30.90
CA GLU A 4 -6.12 -31.10 -29.46
C GLU A 4 -5.66 -29.77 -28.85
N PRO A 5 -6.26 -29.31 -27.73
CA PRO A 5 -5.80 -28.10 -27.07
C PRO A 5 -4.33 -28.28 -26.69
N GLU A 6 -3.50 -27.28 -26.99
CA GLU A 6 -2.09 -27.32 -26.63
C GLU A 6 -1.95 -27.59 -25.12
N PRO A 7 -1.03 -28.47 -24.69
CA PRO A 7 -0.91 -28.85 -23.29
C PRO A 7 -0.50 -27.62 -22.47
N LYS A 8 -1.50 -27.00 -21.84
CA LYS A 8 -1.32 -25.84 -20.97
C LYS A 8 -0.32 -26.23 -19.87
N LEU A 9 0.81 -25.52 -19.80
CA LEU A 9 1.71 -25.63 -18.67
C LEU A 9 0.93 -25.32 -17.38
N ASP A 10 1.08 -26.19 -16.39
CA ASP A 10 0.61 -25.92 -15.03
C ASP A 10 1.85 -25.86 -14.14
N ALA A 11 2.26 -24.66 -13.77
CA ALA A 11 3.46 -24.38 -13.02
C ALA A 11 3.20 -23.25 -12.03
N ALA A 12 3.56 -23.45 -10.76
CA ALA A 12 3.26 -22.53 -9.68
C ALA A 12 4.31 -22.63 -8.58
N PHE A 13 4.50 -21.53 -7.85
CA PHE A 13 5.13 -21.58 -6.54
C PHE A 13 4.23 -22.35 -5.57
N THR A 14 4.77 -23.37 -4.92
CA THR A 14 4.11 -24.10 -3.82
C THR A 14 4.61 -23.64 -2.45
N SER A 15 5.77 -22.98 -2.42
CA SER A 15 6.30 -22.21 -1.30
C SER A 15 7.26 -21.14 -1.86
N PRO A 16 7.34 -19.93 -1.28
CA PRO A 16 6.44 -19.38 -0.26
C PRO A 16 5.03 -19.13 -0.82
N GLY A 17 4.10 -18.74 0.05
CA GLY A 17 2.78 -18.27 -0.35
C GLY A 17 2.82 -16.83 -0.90
N ASP A 18 1.85 -16.50 -1.76
CA ASP A 18 1.69 -15.12 -2.22
C ASP A 18 1.20 -14.19 -1.09
N HIS A 19 1.92 -13.08 -0.93
CA HIS A 19 1.91 -12.14 0.19
C HIS A 19 2.28 -12.77 1.55
N GLU A 20 3.25 -13.70 1.58
CA GLU A 20 3.84 -14.24 2.82
C GLU A 20 4.91 -13.31 3.42
N ILE A 21 4.98 -13.26 4.76
CA ILE A 21 5.92 -12.43 5.53
C ILE A 21 6.87 -13.29 6.37
N PHE A 22 8.15 -12.93 6.30
CA PHE A 22 9.27 -13.55 6.98
C PHE A 22 9.95 -12.58 7.95
N GLU A 23 10.44 -13.07 9.09
CA GLU A 23 11.11 -12.26 10.13
C GLU A 23 12.63 -12.54 10.15
N LEU A 24 13.44 -11.47 10.23
CA LEU A 24 14.90 -11.58 10.32
C LEU A 24 15.38 -12.09 11.69
N ASN A 25 16.30 -13.05 11.70
CA ASN A 25 16.77 -13.67 12.93
C ASN A 25 17.91 -12.89 13.62
N PHE A 26 17.55 -12.01 14.56
CA PHE A 26 18.47 -11.18 15.33
C PHE A 26 19.24 -11.87 16.47
N ASP A 27 19.04 -13.17 16.72
CA ASP A 27 19.89 -13.94 17.67
C ASP A 27 21.32 -14.19 17.13
N SER A 28 21.62 -13.70 15.92
CA SER A 28 22.87 -13.87 15.20
C SER A 28 23.62 -12.56 14.98
N THR A 29 24.93 -12.62 14.72
CA THR A 29 25.77 -11.42 14.44
C THR A 29 25.57 -10.82 13.05
N SER A 30 24.72 -11.44 12.22
CA SER A 30 24.41 -11.05 10.84
C SER A 30 23.00 -11.60 10.58
N PRO A 31 21.95 -10.79 10.81
CA PRO A 31 20.57 -11.28 10.75
C PRO A 31 20.27 -11.82 9.36
N VAL A 32 19.69 -13.01 9.30
CA VAL A 32 19.36 -13.69 8.05
C VAL A 32 18.07 -14.48 8.25
N VAL A 33 17.28 -14.60 7.18
CA VAL A 33 16.14 -15.51 7.11
C VAL A 33 16.27 -16.42 5.89
N GLU A 34 15.93 -17.70 6.05
CA GLU A 34 15.92 -18.68 4.96
C GLU A 34 14.48 -18.84 4.43
N ILE A 35 14.19 -18.24 3.27
CA ILE A 35 12.89 -18.36 2.59
C ILE A 35 12.87 -19.69 1.82
N PRO A 36 11.93 -20.61 2.11
CA PRO A 36 11.77 -21.84 1.33
C PRO A 36 11.09 -21.52 0.00
N ILE A 37 11.81 -21.64 -1.11
CA ILE A 37 11.23 -21.54 -2.45
C ILE A 37 11.11 -22.96 -3.03
N GLU A 38 9.88 -23.42 -3.26
CA GLU A 38 9.54 -24.68 -3.93
C GLU A 38 8.56 -24.40 -5.09
N LEU A 39 8.76 -25.08 -6.23
CA LEU A 39 7.87 -24.99 -7.39
C LEU A 39 7.40 -26.37 -7.83
N ASP A 40 6.10 -26.49 -8.09
CA ASP A 40 5.56 -27.60 -8.88
C ASP A 40 5.48 -27.17 -10.35
N VAL A 41 5.82 -28.09 -11.25
CA VAL A 41 5.94 -27.86 -12.70
C VAL A 41 5.49 -29.12 -13.44
N ASN A 42 4.23 -29.13 -13.82
CA ASN A 42 3.60 -30.17 -14.60
C ASN A 42 3.63 -29.78 -16.09
N HIS A 43 4.66 -30.24 -16.81
CA HIS A 43 4.85 -29.99 -18.24
C HIS A 43 4.95 -31.29 -19.06
N ALA A 44 4.48 -31.24 -20.30
CA ALA A 44 4.60 -32.34 -21.25
C ALA A 44 6.03 -32.48 -21.82
N ASN A 45 6.78 -31.38 -21.93
CA ASN A 45 8.16 -31.39 -22.40
C ASN A 45 9.16 -31.47 -21.23
N PRO A 46 10.31 -32.14 -21.39
CA PRO A 46 11.38 -32.09 -20.40
C PRO A 46 11.87 -30.66 -20.16
N ILE A 47 11.97 -30.26 -18.90
CA ILE A 47 12.52 -28.97 -18.50
C ILE A 47 14.05 -28.99 -18.68
N VAL A 48 14.59 -28.00 -19.41
CA VAL A 48 16.05 -27.79 -19.57
C VAL A 48 16.58 -27.02 -18.37
N SER A 49 15.88 -25.94 -17.98
CA SER A 49 16.16 -25.25 -16.72
C SER A 49 15.00 -24.37 -16.25
N ILE A 50 15.06 -24.00 -14.97
CA ILE A 50 14.24 -22.94 -14.38
C ILE A 50 15.20 -21.92 -13.78
N GLU A 51 15.05 -20.66 -14.17
CA GLU A 51 15.77 -19.52 -13.61
C GLU A 51 14.86 -18.81 -12.61
N LEU A 52 15.30 -18.67 -11.36
CA LEU A 52 14.59 -17.98 -10.28
C LEU A 52 15.18 -16.60 -10.04
N PHE A 53 14.31 -15.60 -9.94
CA PHE A 53 14.67 -14.22 -9.69
C PHE A 53 13.93 -13.68 -8.46
N ALA A 54 14.56 -12.77 -7.74
CA ALA A 54 13.88 -11.82 -6.86
C ALA A 54 14.22 -10.41 -7.32
N ASN A 55 13.21 -9.56 -7.51
CA ASN A 55 13.40 -8.19 -8.00
C ASN A 55 14.28 -8.15 -9.28
N GLN A 56 14.03 -9.09 -10.20
CA GLN A 56 14.79 -9.34 -11.44
C GLN A 56 16.26 -9.78 -11.26
N GLN A 57 16.80 -9.89 -10.03
CA GLN A 57 18.11 -10.48 -9.78
C GLN A 57 18.02 -12.02 -9.72
N LEU A 58 18.82 -12.71 -10.53
CA LEU A 58 18.90 -14.18 -10.55
C LEU A 58 19.42 -14.73 -9.20
N ILE A 59 18.56 -15.38 -8.42
CA ILE A 59 18.92 -16.12 -7.20
C ILE A 59 19.52 -17.48 -7.57
N HIS A 60 18.86 -18.22 -8.46
CA HIS A 60 19.19 -19.62 -8.70
C HIS A 60 18.82 -20.11 -10.10
N ARG A 61 19.46 -21.21 -10.54
CA ARG A 61 19.08 -21.94 -11.76
C ARG A 61 18.99 -23.44 -11.52
N PHE A 62 17.77 -23.97 -11.51
CA PHE A 62 17.55 -25.41 -11.51
C PHE A 62 17.80 -26.02 -12.89
N THR A 63 18.28 -27.27 -12.91
CA THR A 63 18.48 -28.09 -14.12
C THR A 63 17.91 -29.51 -13.98
N ARG A 64 17.20 -29.78 -12.86
CA ARG A 64 16.55 -31.05 -12.52
C ARG A 64 15.62 -30.87 -11.32
N SER A 65 14.55 -31.67 -11.27
CA SER A 65 13.64 -31.78 -10.12
C SER A 65 14.31 -32.54 -8.94
N PRO A 66 13.94 -32.28 -7.68
CA PRO A 66 12.95 -31.31 -7.19
C PRO A 66 13.44 -29.86 -7.32
N PHE A 67 12.53 -28.96 -7.69
CA PHE A 67 12.78 -27.54 -7.90
C PHE A 67 12.62 -26.77 -6.59
N ARG A 68 13.62 -26.87 -5.71
CA ARG A 68 13.58 -26.26 -4.38
C ARG A 68 14.91 -25.70 -3.88
N ILE A 69 14.86 -24.61 -3.14
CA ILE A 69 16.00 -23.94 -2.51
C ILE A 69 15.57 -23.24 -1.21
N MET A 70 16.48 -23.18 -0.22
CA MET A 70 16.39 -22.18 0.85
C MET A 70 17.14 -20.93 0.39
N TRP A 71 16.43 -19.83 0.15
CA TRP A 71 17.04 -18.55 -0.23
C TRP A 71 17.34 -17.73 1.04
N ALA A 72 18.61 -17.46 1.29
CA ALA A 72 19.04 -16.61 2.39
C ALA A 72 18.87 -15.12 2.03
N VAL A 73 18.19 -14.38 2.89
CA VAL A 73 17.97 -12.92 2.78
C VAL A 73 18.46 -12.24 4.07
N GLU A 74 19.33 -11.24 3.94
CA GLU A 74 19.99 -10.53 5.05
C GLU A 74 19.35 -9.16 5.35
N GLU A 75 18.48 -8.66 4.47
CA GLU A 75 17.92 -7.29 4.52
C GLU A 75 16.38 -7.31 4.48
N SER A 76 15.74 -6.35 5.16
CA SER A 76 14.28 -6.18 5.16
C SER A 76 13.79 -5.44 3.92
N GLY A 77 12.66 -5.86 3.35
CA GLY A 77 12.03 -5.22 2.20
C GLY A 77 11.03 -6.13 1.49
N ALA A 78 10.34 -5.59 0.47
CA ALA A 78 9.49 -6.37 -0.43
C ALA A 78 10.29 -7.01 -1.58
N PHE A 79 9.90 -8.24 -1.93
CA PHE A 79 10.49 -9.00 -3.03
C PHE A 79 9.38 -9.60 -3.92
N LEU A 80 9.50 -9.40 -5.23
CA LEU A 80 8.72 -10.13 -6.23
C LEU A 80 9.54 -11.36 -6.66
N LEU A 81 9.01 -12.56 -6.41
CA LEU A 81 9.59 -13.81 -6.86
C LEU A 81 9.07 -14.17 -8.24
N GLU A 82 9.99 -14.35 -9.18
CA GLU A 82 9.69 -14.67 -10.58
C GLU A 82 10.41 -15.96 -10.97
N ALA A 83 9.75 -16.82 -11.76
CA ALA A 83 10.36 -18.04 -12.27
C ALA A 83 10.18 -18.17 -13.78
N LYS A 84 11.29 -18.33 -14.49
CA LYS A 84 11.36 -18.48 -15.95
C LYS A 84 11.76 -19.90 -16.30
N ILE A 85 10.88 -20.61 -16.97
CA ILE A 85 11.03 -22.01 -17.35
C ILE A 85 11.45 -22.09 -18.82
N GLU A 86 12.50 -22.87 -19.10
CA GLU A 86 13.00 -23.18 -20.45
C GLU A 86 12.85 -24.69 -20.69
N ASP A 87 12.09 -25.08 -21.72
CA ASP A 87 11.86 -26.49 -22.07
C ASP A 87 12.73 -27.01 -23.22
N ALA A 88 12.72 -28.33 -23.45
CA ALA A 88 13.52 -28.99 -24.48
C ALA A 88 13.10 -28.69 -25.94
N ALA A 89 12.06 -27.88 -26.15
CA ALA A 89 11.68 -27.32 -27.45
C ALA A 89 12.05 -25.83 -27.57
N ASN A 90 12.78 -25.28 -26.60
CA ASN A 90 13.14 -23.87 -26.44
C ASN A 90 11.94 -22.94 -26.19
N ASN A 91 10.83 -23.46 -25.67
CA ASN A 91 9.76 -22.58 -25.18
C ASN A 91 10.21 -21.91 -23.88
N VAL A 92 9.99 -20.61 -23.76
CA VAL A 92 10.21 -19.83 -22.54
C VAL A 92 8.86 -19.45 -21.97
N ILE A 93 8.60 -19.83 -20.72
CA ILE A 93 7.32 -19.60 -20.04
C ILE A 93 7.62 -19.03 -18.65
N TRP A 94 6.88 -18.01 -18.24
CA TRP A 94 6.95 -17.45 -16.89
C TRP A 94 5.86 -18.05 -16.01
N VAL A 95 6.20 -18.30 -14.75
CA VAL A 95 5.24 -18.62 -13.68
C VAL A 95 4.61 -17.31 -13.20
N ASP A 96 3.33 -17.33 -12.83
CA ASP A 96 2.67 -16.18 -12.20
C ASP A 96 3.47 -15.75 -10.96
N PRO A 97 3.94 -14.48 -10.89
CA PRO A 97 4.89 -14.06 -9.86
C PRO A 97 4.17 -13.87 -8.52
N ILE A 98 4.89 -14.09 -7.42
CA ILE A 98 4.36 -13.94 -6.06
C ILE A 98 5.12 -12.89 -5.28
N GLN A 99 4.42 -12.16 -4.41
CA GLN A 99 5.03 -11.15 -3.55
C GLN A 99 5.36 -11.75 -2.18
N VAL A 100 6.53 -11.44 -1.64
CA VAL A 100 6.90 -11.73 -0.24
C VAL A 100 7.57 -10.51 0.39
N GLN A 101 7.64 -10.49 1.71
CA GLN A 101 8.31 -9.41 2.43
C GLN A 101 9.11 -9.96 3.62
N VAL A 102 10.29 -9.37 3.83
CA VAL A 102 11.13 -9.62 5.00
C VAL A 102 11.05 -8.41 5.92
N VAL A 103 10.77 -8.63 7.20
CA VAL A 103 10.62 -7.57 8.23
C VAL A 103 11.50 -7.84 9.46
N HIS A 104 11.72 -6.81 10.28
CA HIS A 104 12.49 -6.93 11.53
C HIS A 104 11.72 -7.62 12.66
N TYR A 105 10.39 -7.47 12.68
CA TYR A 105 9.47 -8.09 13.61
C TYR A 105 8.08 -8.08 12.98
N SER A 106 7.35 -9.20 13.01
CA SER A 106 5.99 -9.28 12.48
C SER A 106 4.98 -9.62 13.56
N LYS A 107 3.83 -8.94 13.51
CA LYS A 107 2.65 -9.31 14.30
C LYS A 107 1.89 -10.45 13.63
N GLN A 108 1.28 -11.36 14.39
CA GLN A 108 0.49 -12.47 13.81
C GLN A 108 -1.02 -12.26 13.96
N VAL A 109 -1.71 -12.18 12.82
CA VAL A 109 -3.18 -12.09 12.70
C VAL A 109 -3.74 -13.43 12.25
N LEU A 110 -4.80 -13.90 12.92
CA LEU A 110 -5.62 -15.01 12.47
C LEU A 110 -6.85 -14.49 11.72
N LEU A 111 -6.99 -14.80 10.43
CA LEU A 111 -8.23 -14.62 9.67
C LEU A 111 -9.04 -15.92 9.66
N ILE A 112 -10.30 -15.78 10.01
CA ILE A 112 -11.27 -16.87 10.14
C ILE A 112 -12.32 -16.73 9.05
N GLU A 113 -12.36 -17.71 8.14
CA GLU A 113 -13.26 -17.72 6.97
C GLU A 113 -13.55 -19.14 6.46
N LYS A 114 -14.73 -19.34 5.86
CA LYS A 114 -15.09 -20.61 5.21
C LYS A 114 -14.37 -20.84 3.88
N SER A 115 -14.12 -19.76 3.14
CA SER A 115 -13.51 -19.79 1.81
C SER A 115 -12.86 -18.46 1.48
N SER A 116 -11.70 -18.53 0.83
CA SER A 116 -11.00 -17.35 0.34
C SER A 116 -11.67 -16.77 -0.90
N ASP A 117 -11.85 -15.46 -0.93
CA ASP A 117 -12.50 -14.68 -1.98
C ASP A 117 -11.74 -13.36 -2.25
N ARG A 118 -12.33 -12.45 -3.02
CA ARG A 118 -11.73 -11.14 -3.31
C ARG A 118 -11.50 -10.30 -2.05
N GLN A 119 -12.36 -10.40 -1.02
CA GLN A 119 -12.16 -9.69 0.25
C GLN A 119 -10.99 -10.28 1.04
N THR A 120 -10.82 -11.61 1.04
CA THR A 120 -9.65 -12.27 1.62
C THR A 120 -8.34 -11.74 1.04
N GLN A 121 -8.27 -11.59 -0.28
CA GLN A 121 -7.06 -11.16 -0.95
C GLN A 121 -6.75 -9.68 -0.62
N HIS A 122 -7.72 -8.77 -0.65
CA HIS A 122 -7.50 -7.38 -0.21
C HIS A 122 -7.24 -7.24 1.31
N ILE A 123 -7.77 -8.14 2.16
CA ILE A 123 -7.37 -8.24 3.59
C ILE A 123 -5.90 -8.64 3.69
N ARG A 124 -5.45 -9.62 2.89
CA ARG A 124 -4.06 -10.06 2.83
C ARG A 124 -3.13 -8.94 2.36
N GLU A 125 -3.46 -8.25 1.26
CA GLU A 125 -2.75 -7.05 0.79
C GLU A 125 -2.64 -6.00 1.90
N ALA A 126 -3.73 -5.70 2.61
CA ALA A 126 -3.76 -4.68 3.64
C ALA A 126 -2.87 -5.02 4.84
N LEU A 127 -2.83 -6.28 5.27
CA LEU A 127 -1.96 -6.75 6.36
C LEU A 127 -0.49 -6.89 5.92
N PHE A 128 -0.25 -7.35 4.68
CA PHE A 128 1.07 -7.40 4.06
C PHE A 128 1.72 -6.01 3.97
N ASN A 129 0.94 -5.00 3.57
CA ASN A 129 1.37 -3.61 3.56
C ASN A 129 1.69 -3.04 4.97
N MET A 130 1.17 -3.65 6.04
CA MET A 130 1.49 -3.29 7.43
C MET A 130 2.69 -4.09 8.00
N GLY A 131 3.26 -5.05 7.25
CA GLY A 131 4.28 -5.98 7.75
C GLY A 131 3.73 -7.05 8.72
N ILE A 132 2.44 -7.36 8.65
CA ILE A 132 1.72 -8.21 9.60
C ILE A 132 1.41 -9.57 8.97
N GLN A 133 1.96 -10.63 9.54
CA GLN A 133 1.80 -12.00 9.06
C GLN A 133 0.35 -12.47 9.22
N LEU A 134 -0.22 -12.95 8.12
CA LEU A 134 -1.58 -13.50 8.07
C LEU A 134 -1.56 -15.03 8.12
N ARG A 135 -2.26 -15.60 9.10
CA ARG A 135 -2.63 -17.03 9.13
C ARG A 135 -4.12 -17.17 8.85
N ILE A 136 -4.50 -18.05 7.92
CA ILE A 136 -5.91 -18.29 7.56
C ILE A 136 -6.36 -19.65 8.09
N MET A 137 -7.53 -19.74 8.72
CA MET A 137 -8.10 -21.01 9.20
C MET A 137 -9.62 -21.09 8.99
N HIS A 138 -10.11 -22.30 8.71
CA HIS A 138 -11.54 -22.56 8.56
C HIS A 138 -12.24 -22.64 9.94
N PRO A 139 -13.43 -22.03 10.15
CA PRO A 139 -14.14 -22.00 11.42
C PRO A 139 -14.25 -23.36 12.16
N ALA A 140 -14.54 -24.44 11.44
CA ALA A 140 -14.65 -25.79 11.99
C ALA A 140 -13.33 -26.47 12.42
N GLN A 141 -12.17 -25.83 12.19
CA GLN A 141 -10.84 -26.38 12.48
C GLN A 141 -10.14 -25.67 13.65
N ILE A 142 -10.72 -24.59 14.18
CA ILE A 142 -10.07 -23.74 15.18
C ILE A 142 -10.32 -24.27 16.59
N HIS A 143 -9.25 -24.41 17.35
CA HIS A 143 -9.23 -24.77 18.76
C HIS A 143 -8.54 -23.67 19.59
N ALA A 144 -8.67 -23.72 20.91
CA ALA A 144 -8.10 -22.70 21.79
C ALA A 144 -6.55 -22.67 21.79
N GLU A 145 -5.90 -23.76 21.37
CA GLU A 145 -4.45 -23.87 21.24
C GLU A 145 -3.89 -23.18 19.98
N ASP A 146 -4.68 -23.04 18.91
CA ASP A 146 -4.30 -22.29 17.72
C ASP A 146 -4.15 -20.79 18.01
N LEU A 147 -4.87 -20.26 19.00
CA LEU A 147 -4.84 -18.85 19.40
C LEU A 147 -3.60 -18.48 20.23
N ILE A 148 -2.65 -19.40 20.41
CA ILE A 148 -1.33 -19.13 21.00
C ILE A 148 -0.47 -18.40 19.97
N GLY A 149 0.13 -17.27 20.36
CA GLY A 149 0.96 -16.43 19.49
C GLY A 149 0.17 -15.49 18.55
N VAL A 150 -1.15 -15.64 18.46
CA VAL A 150 -2.03 -14.72 17.72
C VAL A 150 -2.25 -13.45 18.54
N GLU A 151 -2.11 -12.28 17.91
CA GLU A 151 -2.36 -10.98 18.55
C GLU A 151 -3.72 -10.38 18.21
N LEU A 152 -4.36 -10.83 17.12
CA LEU A 152 -5.72 -10.43 16.73
C LEU A 152 -6.38 -11.55 15.92
N ALA A 153 -7.64 -11.88 16.25
CA ALA A 153 -8.50 -12.71 15.43
C ALA A 153 -9.51 -11.83 14.66
N ILE A 154 -9.50 -11.95 13.33
CA ILE A 154 -10.45 -11.32 12.41
C ILE A 154 -11.42 -12.40 11.91
N TRP A 155 -12.72 -12.20 12.06
CA TRP A 155 -13.73 -13.18 11.65
C TRP A 155 -14.62 -12.61 10.54
N LYS A 156 -14.38 -13.04 9.29
CA LYS A 156 -14.91 -12.42 8.05
C LYS A 156 -16.43 -12.45 7.95
N GLU A 157 -17.04 -13.54 8.40
CA GLU A 157 -18.47 -13.85 8.30
C GLU A 157 -19.08 -14.15 9.68
N SER A 158 -18.67 -13.40 10.70
CA SER A 158 -18.92 -13.74 12.10
C SER A 158 -20.39 -13.99 12.47
N ILE A 159 -21.33 -13.27 11.86
CA ILE A 159 -22.77 -13.44 12.06
C ILE A 159 -23.24 -14.81 11.58
N THR A 160 -23.04 -15.12 10.29
CA THR A 160 -23.50 -16.36 9.63
C THR A 160 -22.69 -17.59 10.06
N ASP A 161 -21.42 -17.42 10.39
CA ASP A 161 -20.58 -18.49 10.93
C ASP A 161 -20.98 -18.89 12.35
N SER A 162 -21.33 -17.94 13.23
CA SER A 162 -21.67 -18.24 14.64
C SER A 162 -22.83 -19.23 14.82
N ILE A 163 -23.75 -19.24 13.86
CA ILE A 163 -24.92 -20.13 13.83
C ILE A 163 -24.50 -21.57 13.49
N SER A 164 -23.47 -21.72 12.65
CA SER A 164 -22.91 -23.02 12.24
C SER A 164 -21.76 -23.50 13.12
N HIS A 165 -21.09 -22.59 13.83
CA HIS A 165 -19.91 -22.83 14.66
C HIS A 165 -20.05 -22.17 16.06
N PRO A 166 -21.00 -22.62 16.89
CA PRO A 166 -21.20 -22.04 18.23
C PRO A 166 -19.98 -22.22 19.13
N GLU A 167 -19.26 -23.35 19.05
CA GLU A 167 -18.07 -23.62 19.87
C GLU A 167 -16.93 -22.63 19.61
N LEU A 168 -16.73 -22.22 18.35
CA LEU A 168 -15.78 -21.15 17.99
C LEU A 168 -16.18 -19.81 18.62
N THR A 169 -17.48 -19.53 18.71
CA THR A 169 -17.99 -18.33 19.38
C THR A 169 -17.59 -18.35 20.86
N SER A 170 -17.76 -19.50 21.54
CA SER A 170 -17.32 -19.70 22.92
C SER A 170 -15.80 -19.55 23.08
N ILE A 171 -15.00 -20.09 22.16
CA ILE A 171 -13.53 -20.00 22.17
C ILE A 171 -13.09 -18.53 22.06
N LEU A 172 -13.56 -17.81 21.04
CA LEU A 172 -13.21 -16.39 20.82
C LEU A 172 -13.71 -15.49 21.96
N HIS A 173 -14.86 -15.81 22.55
CA HIS A 173 -15.37 -15.11 23.74
C HIS A 173 -14.44 -15.29 24.94
N HIS A 174 -14.05 -16.53 25.29
CA HIS A 174 -13.12 -16.77 26.40
C HIS A 174 -11.72 -16.16 26.15
N TRP A 175 -11.25 -16.19 24.90
CA TRP A 175 -9.99 -15.56 24.49
C TRP A 175 -10.04 -14.03 24.62
N ASN A 176 -11.15 -13.38 24.26
CA ASN A 176 -11.36 -11.94 24.47
C ASN A 176 -11.55 -11.54 25.94
N LEU A 177 -12.26 -12.36 26.74
CA LEU A 177 -12.36 -12.20 28.20
C LEU A 177 -11.01 -12.39 28.91
N SER A 178 -10.00 -12.95 28.21
CA SER A 178 -8.62 -13.06 28.69
C SER A 178 -7.76 -11.83 28.40
N GLY A 179 -8.21 -10.92 27.52
CA GLY A 179 -7.54 -9.66 27.18
C GLY A 179 -7.27 -9.45 25.68
N ASN A 180 -7.46 -10.47 24.84
CA ASN A 180 -7.04 -10.41 23.44
C ASN A 180 -8.09 -9.73 22.54
N PRO A 181 -7.68 -8.97 21.50
CA PRO A 181 -8.60 -8.22 20.66
C PRO A 181 -9.27 -9.11 19.59
N VAL A 182 -10.52 -8.81 19.26
CA VAL A 182 -11.28 -9.51 18.20
C VAL A 182 -11.90 -8.49 17.24
N TYR A 183 -11.76 -8.72 15.93
CA TYR A 183 -12.44 -7.96 14.89
C TYR A 183 -13.52 -8.82 14.24
N LEU A 184 -14.79 -8.47 14.48
CA LEU A 184 -15.96 -9.11 13.88
C LEU A 184 -16.34 -8.37 12.59
N MET A 185 -16.34 -9.09 11.47
CA MET A 185 -16.82 -8.59 10.18
C MET A 185 -18.03 -9.40 9.73
N THR A 186 -18.76 -8.88 8.75
CA THR A 186 -19.76 -9.62 7.97
C THR A 186 -19.81 -9.07 6.55
N GLN A 187 -20.07 -9.95 5.57
CA GLN A 187 -20.32 -9.54 4.19
C GLN A 187 -21.74 -8.97 4.02
N GLU A 188 -22.05 -8.45 2.82
CA GLU A 188 -23.40 -8.08 2.42
C GLU A 188 -24.35 -9.27 2.60
N ALA A 189 -25.26 -9.17 3.56
CA ALA A 189 -26.08 -10.30 3.94
C ALA A 189 -27.17 -10.56 2.90
N THR A 190 -26.99 -11.59 2.08
CA THR A 190 -28.04 -12.23 1.24
C THR A 190 -29.12 -12.94 2.07
N MET A 191 -29.16 -12.70 3.39
CA MET A 191 -30.11 -13.20 4.39
C MET A 191 -31.55 -12.68 4.22
N ALA A 192 -31.85 -11.99 3.11
CA ALA A 192 -33.19 -11.49 2.80
C ALA A 192 -34.28 -12.59 2.80
N GLU A 193 -33.90 -13.85 2.52
CA GLU A 193 -34.83 -14.99 2.53
C GLU A 193 -34.95 -15.70 3.90
N GLU A 194 -33.98 -15.56 4.82
CA GLU A 194 -33.94 -16.31 6.10
C GLU A 194 -33.87 -15.41 7.35
N ARG A 195 -34.90 -14.57 7.55
CA ARG A 195 -35.07 -13.70 8.74
C ARG A 195 -35.12 -14.42 10.12
N ASN A 196 -34.98 -15.75 10.16
CA ASN A 196 -34.94 -16.55 11.39
C ASN A 196 -33.50 -16.85 11.87
N ASN A 197 -32.49 -16.59 11.05
CA ASN A 197 -31.08 -16.91 11.34
C ASN A 197 -30.43 -15.81 12.19
N LEU A 198 -30.78 -15.76 13.48
CA LEU A 198 -30.14 -14.88 14.46
C LEU A 198 -28.85 -15.54 15.01
N PRO A 199 -27.77 -14.77 15.25
CA PRO A 199 -26.59 -15.22 15.99
C PRO A 199 -26.91 -15.81 17.37
N SER A 200 -25.97 -16.62 17.89
CA SER A 200 -26.10 -17.17 19.23
C SER A 200 -26.08 -16.08 20.31
N SER A 201 -26.68 -16.34 21.47
CA SER A 201 -26.61 -15.41 22.62
C SER A 201 -25.18 -15.18 23.11
N GLU A 202 -24.28 -16.14 22.90
CA GLU A 202 -22.85 -15.96 23.16
C GLU A 202 -22.15 -15.10 22.09
N TRP A 203 -22.62 -15.10 20.84
CA TRP A 203 -22.14 -14.18 19.83
C TRP A 203 -22.51 -12.73 20.18
N TYR A 204 -23.73 -12.48 20.66
CA TYR A 204 -24.11 -11.16 21.16
C TYR A 204 -23.25 -10.70 22.35
N ALA A 205 -22.83 -11.61 23.23
CA ALA A 205 -21.89 -11.31 24.32
C ALA A 205 -20.45 -11.05 23.81
N LEU A 206 -19.95 -11.85 22.86
CA LEU A 206 -18.69 -11.63 22.16
C LEU A 206 -18.70 -10.27 21.45
N ALA A 207 -19.75 -9.93 20.71
CA ALA A 207 -19.92 -8.65 20.03
C ALA A 207 -20.22 -7.46 20.97
N ASN A 208 -20.63 -7.71 22.22
CA ASN A 208 -21.12 -6.69 23.16
C ASN A 208 -22.33 -5.89 22.64
N LEU A 209 -23.23 -6.58 21.93
CA LEU A 209 -24.44 -6.02 21.31
C LEU A 209 -25.71 -6.46 22.02
N GLN A 210 -26.75 -5.62 22.00
CA GLN A 210 -28.07 -5.98 22.52
C GLN A 210 -28.87 -6.80 21.51
N GLN A 211 -28.91 -6.33 20.26
CA GLN A 211 -29.62 -6.96 19.15
C GLN A 211 -29.08 -6.45 17.82
N ILE A 212 -29.42 -7.18 16.75
CA ILE A 212 -29.17 -6.78 15.36
C ILE A 212 -30.52 -6.63 14.67
N ASN A 213 -30.69 -5.53 13.96
CA ASN A 213 -31.84 -5.26 13.10
C ASN A 213 -31.45 -5.55 11.65
N PHE A 214 -32.33 -6.19 10.89
CA PHE A 214 -32.16 -6.35 9.44
C PHE A 214 -33.00 -5.29 8.71
N VAL A 215 -32.38 -4.50 7.83
CA VAL A 215 -32.99 -3.32 7.19
C VAL A 215 -33.04 -3.50 5.67
N GLU A 216 -34.23 -3.59 5.10
CA GLU A 216 -34.43 -3.67 3.66
C GLU A 216 -34.37 -2.27 3.01
N ASP A 217 -33.70 -2.16 1.86
CA ASP A 217 -33.53 -0.95 1.02
C ASP A 217 -33.16 0.34 1.77
N ALA A 218 -31.88 0.46 2.11
CA ALA A 218 -31.30 1.71 2.61
C ALA A 218 -29.85 1.91 2.14
N LEU A 219 -29.69 2.76 1.13
CA LEU A 219 -28.39 3.20 0.61
C LEU A 219 -27.62 3.98 1.68
N ILE A 220 -26.60 3.36 2.29
CA ILE A 220 -25.57 4.13 2.98
C ILE A 220 -24.70 4.76 1.91
N THR A 221 -24.84 6.08 1.74
CA THR A 221 -23.79 6.93 1.19
C THR A 221 -23.54 8.03 2.21
N GLU A 222 -22.68 7.72 3.19
CA GLU A 222 -22.24 8.70 4.19
C GLU A 222 -20.99 9.44 3.69
N THR A 223 -21.19 10.23 2.63
CA THR A 223 -20.25 11.30 2.30
C THR A 223 -20.35 12.34 3.42
N ILE A 224 -19.51 12.21 4.45
CA ILE A 224 -19.40 13.18 5.54
C ILE A 224 -18.75 14.45 4.98
N HIS A 225 -19.54 15.25 4.27
CA HIS A 225 -19.18 16.58 3.80
C HIS A 225 -19.10 17.54 4.99
N ASN A 226 -18.01 17.41 5.75
CA ASN A 226 -17.62 18.36 6.76
C ASN A 226 -17.23 19.68 6.08
N PRO A 227 -17.96 20.79 6.27
CA PRO A 227 -17.61 22.07 5.65
C PRO A 227 -16.28 22.67 6.17
N SER A 228 -15.68 22.04 7.19
CA SER A 228 -14.34 22.35 7.70
C SER A 228 -13.22 21.58 7.00
N ASN A 229 -13.55 20.67 6.08
CA ASN A 229 -12.68 19.64 5.47
C ASN A 229 -11.83 18.80 6.46
N LYS A 230 -12.24 18.71 7.74
CA LYS A 230 -11.53 17.84 8.70
C LYS A 230 -12.01 16.39 8.54
N PRO A 231 -11.10 15.40 8.63
CA PRO A 231 -11.47 14.00 8.73
C PRO A 231 -12.32 13.75 9.98
N PHE A 232 -13.08 12.65 9.97
CA PHE A 232 -13.88 12.22 11.12
C PHE A 232 -13.21 11.07 11.91
N LEU A 233 -12.36 10.28 11.25
CA LEU A 233 -11.42 9.36 11.87
C LEU A 233 -10.02 9.70 11.37
N MET A 234 -9.14 10.11 12.28
CA MET A 234 -7.71 10.25 12.00
C MET A 234 -6.99 8.97 12.40
N GLY A 235 -5.93 8.60 11.67
CA GLY A 235 -5.24 7.35 11.96
C GLY A 235 -3.94 7.16 11.19
N GLN A 236 -3.05 6.33 11.76
CA GLN A 236 -1.70 6.07 11.26
C GLN A 236 -1.67 5.57 9.81
N TYR A 237 -2.74 4.97 9.30
CA TYR A 237 -2.86 4.45 7.93
C TYR A 237 -3.72 5.34 7.01
N GLY A 238 -3.72 6.65 7.26
CA GLY A 238 -4.41 7.67 6.47
C GLY A 238 -5.69 8.18 7.13
N ASP A 239 -5.96 9.47 6.90
CA ASP A 239 -7.11 10.19 7.44
C ASP A 239 -8.40 9.90 6.64
N ILE A 240 -9.49 9.58 7.34
CA ILE A 240 -10.78 9.22 6.74
C ILE A 240 -11.69 10.47 6.70
N HIS A 241 -11.84 11.04 5.50
CA HIS A 241 -12.71 12.19 5.24
C HIS A 241 -14.13 11.79 4.82
N THR A 242 -14.24 10.81 3.92
CA THR A 242 -15.49 10.30 3.37
C THR A 242 -15.39 8.80 3.25
N ILE A 243 -16.51 8.07 3.34
CA ILE A 243 -16.52 6.64 3.02
C ILE A 243 -17.45 6.40 1.82
N PRO A 244 -16.92 5.92 0.69
CA PRO A 244 -17.73 5.50 -0.45
C PRO A 244 -18.35 4.13 -0.14
N LEU A 245 -19.30 4.10 0.80
CA LEU A 245 -20.26 3.01 0.85
C LEU A 245 -21.36 3.27 -0.19
N ARG A 246 -21.84 2.17 -0.77
CA ARG A 246 -23.11 2.06 -1.51
C ARG A 246 -23.81 0.76 -1.14
N THR A 247 -23.62 0.30 0.08
CA THR A 247 -24.32 -0.87 0.57
C THR A 247 -25.78 -0.51 0.83
N ASN A 248 -26.69 -1.37 0.37
CA ASN A 248 -27.92 -1.60 1.12
C ASN A 248 -27.48 -2.28 2.42
N ALA A 249 -27.35 -1.51 3.49
CA ALA A 249 -26.87 -2.03 4.77
C ALA A 249 -27.96 -2.89 5.43
N SER A 250 -28.02 -4.16 5.00
CA SER A 250 -29.02 -5.13 5.43
C SER A 250 -28.94 -5.52 6.91
N VAL A 251 -27.97 -4.96 7.65
CA VAL A 251 -27.66 -5.27 9.05
C VAL A 251 -27.28 -3.98 9.79
N THR A 252 -27.94 -3.67 10.91
CA THR A 252 -27.55 -2.60 11.86
C THR A 252 -27.51 -3.12 13.29
N ALA A 253 -26.67 -2.53 14.14
CA ALA A 253 -26.46 -2.97 15.53
C ALA A 253 -27.01 -1.98 16.57
N GLN A 254 -27.69 -2.54 17.58
CA GLN A 254 -28.08 -1.83 18.81
C GLN A 254 -27.29 -2.31 20.01
N THR A 255 -26.98 -1.38 20.91
CA THR A 255 -25.80 -1.44 21.78
C THR A 255 -26.24 -1.51 23.25
N SER A 256 -25.67 -2.46 24.01
CA SER A 256 -26.05 -2.70 25.41
C SER A 256 -25.10 -2.07 26.43
N HIS A 257 -23.98 -1.48 25.98
CA HIS A 257 -22.83 -1.14 26.82
C HIS A 257 -22.48 0.36 26.77
N PRO A 258 -22.18 1.03 27.90
CA PRO A 258 -21.92 2.47 27.92
C PRO A 258 -20.68 2.88 27.11
N ASP A 259 -19.62 2.06 27.14
CA ASP A 259 -18.35 2.35 26.45
C ASP A 259 -18.35 2.00 24.95
N PHE A 260 -19.54 1.78 24.36
CA PHE A 260 -19.65 1.48 22.93
C PHE A 260 -19.41 2.75 22.10
N ILE A 261 -18.42 2.72 21.21
CA ILE A 261 -18.04 3.85 20.35
C ILE A 261 -18.53 3.57 18.92
N PRO A 262 -19.63 4.19 18.46
CA PRO A 262 -20.01 4.11 17.05
C PRO A 262 -19.00 4.89 16.20
N ILE A 263 -18.40 4.21 15.22
CA ILE A 263 -17.49 4.81 14.23
C ILE A 263 -18.29 5.28 13.01
N LEU A 264 -19.30 4.51 12.61
CA LEU A 264 -20.22 4.82 11.51
C LEU A 264 -21.65 4.43 11.89
N THR A 265 -22.63 5.22 11.46
CA THR A 265 -24.05 5.02 11.80
C THR A 265 -24.95 4.98 10.59
N HIS A 266 -25.99 4.16 10.65
CA HIS A 266 -26.97 4.05 9.58
C HIS A 266 -27.90 5.27 9.56
N ARG A 267 -27.81 6.07 8.49
CA ARG A 267 -28.47 7.38 8.34
C ARG A 267 -29.97 7.42 8.66
N LEU A 268 -30.72 6.34 8.47
CA LEU A 268 -32.17 6.31 8.71
C LEU A 268 -32.57 5.85 10.13
N THR A 269 -31.74 5.05 10.80
CA THR A 269 -32.07 4.48 12.13
C THR A 269 -31.24 5.08 13.27
N GLY A 270 -30.04 5.58 12.98
CA GLY A 270 -29.07 6.01 14.01
C GLY A 270 -28.32 4.84 14.68
N ASP A 271 -28.67 3.59 14.35
CA ASP A 271 -27.96 2.38 14.78
C ASP A 271 -26.52 2.37 14.22
N ALA A 272 -25.61 1.66 14.89
CA ALA A 272 -24.23 1.53 14.41
C ALA A 272 -24.12 0.52 13.25
N VAL A 273 -23.24 0.83 12.30
CA VAL A 273 -22.79 -0.08 11.22
C VAL A 273 -21.29 -0.34 11.25
N MET A 274 -20.53 0.52 11.94
CA MET A 274 -19.18 0.19 12.42
C MET A 274 -18.99 0.71 13.83
N ALA A 275 -18.31 -0.04 14.68
CA ALA A 275 -18.07 0.34 16.06
C ALA A 275 -16.80 -0.27 16.67
N ALA A 276 -16.33 0.40 17.73
CA ALA A 276 -15.27 -0.06 18.61
C ALA A 276 -15.79 -0.22 20.05
N VAL A 277 -15.25 -1.20 20.77
CA VAL A 277 -15.42 -1.37 22.22
C VAL A 277 -14.01 -1.41 22.85
N PRO A 278 -13.62 -0.39 23.64
CA PRO A 278 -12.29 -0.31 24.25
C PRO A 278 -12.10 -1.40 25.33
N PRO A 279 -10.84 -1.66 25.76
CA PRO A 279 -10.58 -2.59 26.85
C PRO A 279 -10.98 -1.94 28.18
N MET A 280 -11.79 -2.64 28.97
CA MET A 280 -12.40 -2.11 30.20
C MET A 280 -11.47 -2.27 31.41
N ILE A 281 -11.45 -1.28 32.30
CA ILE A 281 -10.56 -1.24 33.49
C ILE A 281 -11.35 -1.65 34.77
N GLU A 282 -10.68 -2.38 35.67
CA GLU A 282 -11.12 -2.86 36.99
C GLU A 282 -12.65 -2.95 37.27
N GLY A 283 -13.21 -4.15 37.11
CA GLY A 283 -14.53 -4.52 37.65
C GLY A 283 -15.50 -5.14 36.65
N SER A 284 -15.21 -5.03 35.35
CA SER A 284 -15.99 -5.64 34.27
C SER A 284 -15.53 -7.06 33.90
N THR A 285 -16.34 -7.78 33.11
CA THR A 285 -16.00 -9.08 32.52
C THR A 285 -15.19 -8.94 31.22
N VAL A 286 -15.48 -7.92 30.40
CA VAL A 286 -14.82 -7.69 29.11
C VAL A 286 -13.44 -7.10 29.32
N LYS A 287 -12.41 -7.66 28.67
CA LYS A 287 -11.01 -7.23 28.82
C LYS A 287 -10.33 -6.85 27.51
N GLY A 288 -10.47 -7.64 26.45
CA GLY A 288 -9.88 -7.33 25.15
C GLY A 288 -10.74 -6.38 24.31
N LYS A 289 -10.08 -5.58 23.47
CA LYS A 289 -10.75 -4.71 22.48
C LYS A 289 -11.65 -5.48 21.53
N LYS A 290 -12.66 -4.81 21.01
CA LYS A 290 -13.54 -5.35 19.96
C LYS A 290 -13.74 -4.31 18.87
N ALA A 291 -13.64 -4.74 17.62
CA ALA A 291 -14.13 -3.97 16.48
C ALA A 291 -15.27 -4.74 15.79
N ILE A 292 -16.24 -4.03 15.24
CA ILE A 292 -17.40 -4.59 14.54
C ILE A 292 -17.60 -3.82 13.24
N GLN A 293 -17.63 -4.50 12.09
CA GLN A 293 -17.91 -3.91 10.78
C GLN A 293 -19.07 -4.67 10.11
N LEU A 294 -20.19 -4.00 9.87
CA LEU A 294 -21.42 -4.58 9.29
C LEU A 294 -21.52 -4.40 7.77
N PHE A 295 -20.37 -4.33 7.10
CA PHE A 295 -20.24 -4.20 5.66
C PHE A 295 -18.94 -4.86 5.17
N PRO A 296 -18.88 -5.31 3.90
CA PRO A 296 -17.66 -5.88 3.33
C PRO A 296 -16.58 -4.81 3.15
N MET A 297 -15.31 -5.24 3.12
CA MET A 297 -14.18 -4.36 2.76
C MET A 297 -14.27 -3.87 1.30
N ILE A 298 -15.06 -4.55 0.47
CA ILE A 298 -15.31 -4.26 -0.94
C ILE A 298 -16.82 -4.39 -1.18
N PRO A 299 -17.57 -3.28 -1.30
CA PRO A 299 -18.99 -3.32 -1.68
C PRO A 299 -19.15 -3.81 -3.12
N ALA A 300 -20.22 -4.56 -3.41
CA ALA A 300 -20.38 -5.25 -4.70
C ALA A 300 -20.44 -4.29 -5.92
N ASP A 301 -21.03 -3.11 -5.74
CA ASP A 301 -21.38 -2.16 -6.81
C ASP A 301 -20.33 -1.06 -7.08
N ILE A 302 -19.12 -1.14 -6.52
CA ILE A 302 -18.12 -0.05 -6.57
C ILE A 302 -16.96 -0.36 -7.52
N ASN A 303 -17.08 0.18 -8.73
CA ASN A 303 -16.01 0.25 -9.74
C ASN A 303 -15.11 1.49 -9.50
N GLY A 304 -14.59 1.65 -8.28
CA GLY A 304 -13.83 2.84 -7.86
C GLY A 304 -12.85 2.53 -6.72
N GLU A 305 -12.14 3.56 -6.27
CA GLU A 305 -11.10 3.41 -5.25
C GLU A 305 -11.58 2.75 -3.95
N THR A 306 -10.92 1.66 -3.57
CA THR A 306 -11.05 1.01 -2.25
C THR A 306 -10.05 1.56 -1.22
N SER A 307 -9.22 2.54 -1.60
CA SER A 307 -8.16 3.14 -0.77
C SER A 307 -8.65 3.54 0.62
N THR A 308 -9.77 4.27 0.71
CA THR A 308 -10.32 4.71 2.00
C THR A 308 -10.89 3.58 2.86
N LEU A 309 -11.43 2.51 2.26
CA LEU A 309 -11.86 1.31 3.00
C LEU A 309 -10.67 0.46 3.45
N ARG A 310 -9.57 0.46 2.68
CA ARG A 310 -8.28 -0.13 3.08
C ARG A 310 -7.69 0.60 4.28
N SER A 311 -7.60 1.94 4.23
CA SER A 311 -7.16 2.77 5.36
C SER A 311 -8.03 2.58 6.60
N LEU A 312 -9.36 2.51 6.46
CA LEU A 312 -10.28 2.23 7.56
C LEU A 312 -10.00 0.85 8.20
N PHE A 313 -9.82 -0.18 7.39
CA PHE A 313 -9.47 -1.53 7.85
C PHE A 313 -8.11 -1.54 8.58
N GLN A 314 -7.07 -0.96 7.97
CA GLN A 314 -5.72 -0.90 8.55
C GLN A 314 -5.70 -0.10 9.86
N ASN A 315 -6.36 1.06 9.92
CA ASN A 315 -6.54 1.83 11.15
C ASN A 315 -7.30 1.03 12.24
N THR A 316 -8.29 0.22 11.87
CA THR A 316 -9.06 -0.60 12.81
C THR A 316 -8.25 -1.77 13.37
N VAL A 317 -7.51 -2.48 12.50
CA VAL A 317 -6.54 -3.52 12.88
C VAL A 317 -5.47 -2.95 13.81
N CYS A 318 -4.94 -1.77 13.46
CA CYS A 318 -3.91 -1.06 14.20
C CYS A 318 -4.39 -0.58 15.58
N TRP A 319 -5.63 -0.06 15.68
CA TRP A 319 -6.27 0.24 16.95
C TRP A 319 -6.51 -1.01 17.79
N CYS A 320 -6.89 -2.15 17.18
CA CYS A 320 -7.11 -3.41 17.89
C CYS A 320 -5.83 -3.95 18.56
N MET A 321 -4.67 -3.85 17.91
CA MET A 321 -3.40 -4.45 18.36
C MET A 321 -2.42 -3.48 19.05
N ASP A 322 -2.88 -2.27 19.39
CA ASP A 322 -2.06 -1.21 19.99
C ASP A 322 -0.75 -0.96 19.22
N CYS A 323 -0.86 -0.54 17.96
CA CYS A 323 0.25 0.15 17.30
C CYS A 323 0.76 1.30 18.18
N ALA A 324 2.07 1.51 18.20
CA ALA A 324 2.61 2.80 18.62
C ALA A 324 2.29 3.84 17.53
N PRO A 325 1.49 4.89 17.80
CA PRO A 325 1.27 5.96 16.83
C PRO A 325 2.61 6.67 16.60
N CYS A 326 3.13 6.56 15.37
CA CYS A 326 4.48 6.95 15.03
C CYS A 326 4.46 7.69 13.69
N GLU A 327 4.37 9.02 13.77
CA GLU A 327 4.18 9.91 12.61
C GLU A 327 5.52 10.37 11.99
N ASN A 328 6.63 10.25 12.72
CA ASN A 328 7.94 10.73 12.28
C ASN A 328 8.70 9.68 11.45
N MET A 329 8.29 9.51 10.20
CA MET A 329 9.02 8.71 9.20
C MET A 329 10.15 9.52 8.55
N ASP A 330 9.92 10.81 8.28
CA ASP A 330 10.88 11.74 7.64
C ASP A 330 11.53 11.10 6.40
N LEU A 331 10.65 10.66 5.49
CA LEU A 331 11.07 10.21 4.17
C LEU A 331 11.51 11.42 3.33
N SER A 332 12.60 11.25 2.61
CA SER A 332 13.06 12.27 1.67
C SER A 332 13.60 11.62 0.40
N VAL A 333 13.13 12.08 -0.76
CA VAL A 333 13.63 11.68 -2.06
C VAL A 333 14.51 12.79 -2.64
N GLY A 334 15.59 12.42 -3.33
CA GLY A 334 16.49 13.37 -3.99
C GLY A 334 17.01 12.84 -5.32
N ILE A 335 17.14 13.70 -6.32
CA ILE A 335 17.67 13.34 -7.64
C ILE A 335 19.02 14.02 -7.87
N SER A 336 20.05 13.22 -8.13
CA SER A 336 21.40 13.69 -8.44
C SER A 336 21.88 13.18 -9.79
N THR A 337 22.80 13.93 -10.39
CA THR A 337 23.52 13.54 -11.60
C THR A 337 25.02 13.69 -11.31
N PRO A 338 25.89 12.80 -11.80
CA PRO A 338 27.32 13.04 -11.77
C PRO A 338 27.63 14.25 -12.67
N ASN A 339 28.69 15.00 -12.34
CA ASN A 339 29.02 16.30 -12.96
C ASN A 339 28.84 16.31 -14.48
N PRO A 340 28.26 17.38 -15.06
CA PRO A 340 27.86 17.41 -16.47
C PRO A 340 29.04 17.12 -17.41
N SER A 341 28.94 15.99 -18.10
CA SER A 341 29.80 15.68 -19.25
C SER A 341 29.53 16.72 -20.34
N PRO A 342 30.54 17.44 -20.87
CA PRO A 342 30.34 18.47 -21.89
C PRO A 342 30.06 17.90 -23.29
N ASN A 343 29.80 16.59 -23.40
CA ASN A 343 29.59 15.89 -24.68
C ASN A 343 28.15 15.37 -24.77
N HIS A 344 27.39 15.90 -25.74
CA HIS A 344 25.98 15.56 -25.99
C HIS A 344 25.74 14.07 -26.28
N ASP A 345 26.69 13.40 -26.96
CA ASP A 345 26.61 11.97 -27.29
C ASP A 345 26.99 11.03 -26.12
N THR A 346 26.93 11.49 -24.86
CA THR A 346 27.25 10.65 -23.69
C THR A 346 26.02 10.36 -22.84
N HIS A 347 25.72 9.06 -22.68
CA HIS A 347 24.65 8.56 -21.83
C HIS A 347 24.64 9.27 -20.46
N GLN A 348 23.50 9.84 -20.09
CA GLN A 348 23.35 10.57 -18.84
C GLN A 348 22.95 9.63 -17.70
N LYS A 349 23.84 9.47 -16.72
CA LYS A 349 23.53 8.78 -15.47
C LYS A 349 22.75 9.67 -14.52
N VAL A 350 21.75 9.09 -13.87
CA VAL A 350 20.89 9.74 -12.88
C VAL A 350 20.77 8.80 -11.69
N TYR A 351 20.92 9.33 -10.48
CA TYR A 351 20.69 8.59 -9.24
C TYR A 351 19.53 9.23 -8.50
N VAL A 352 18.45 8.50 -8.35
CA VAL A 352 17.39 8.82 -7.39
C VAL A 352 17.76 8.14 -6.07
N GLU A 353 17.73 8.89 -4.99
CA GLU A 353 18.04 8.41 -3.64
C GLU A 353 16.84 8.65 -2.74
N LEU A 354 16.28 7.57 -2.18
CA LEU A 354 15.33 7.65 -1.06
C LEU A 354 16.10 7.51 0.25
N ARG A 355 15.79 8.36 1.23
CA ARG A 355 16.32 8.27 2.58
C ARG A 355 15.17 8.18 3.58
N HIS A 356 15.36 7.35 4.59
CA HIS A 356 14.56 7.36 5.80
C HIS A 356 15.37 8.02 6.92
N GLN A 357 14.87 9.13 7.49
CA GLN A 357 15.58 9.87 8.55
C GLN A 357 14.86 9.87 9.90
N GLY A 358 13.61 9.40 9.94
CA GLY A 358 12.78 9.38 11.13
C GLY A 358 12.97 8.14 12.00
N GLU A 359 12.17 8.07 13.06
CA GLU A 359 12.19 6.98 14.06
C GLU A 359 11.18 5.86 13.72
N CYS A 360 10.25 6.12 12.79
CA CYS A 360 9.08 5.29 12.52
C CYS A 360 9.21 4.56 11.17
N ASN A 361 9.04 3.24 11.12
CA ASN A 361 9.00 2.49 9.85
C ASN A 361 7.84 2.98 8.95
N ALA A 362 8.09 3.08 7.65
CA ALA A 362 7.12 3.47 6.64
C ALA A 362 6.51 2.25 5.93
N SER A 363 5.18 2.17 5.86
CA SER A 363 4.45 0.92 5.58
C SER A 363 3.78 0.94 4.20
N GLY A 364 4.07 -0.08 3.38
CA GLY A 364 3.64 -0.13 1.98
C GLY A 364 4.16 1.08 1.20
N THR A 365 5.44 1.39 1.39
CA THR A 365 6.16 2.49 0.75
C THR A 365 6.34 2.19 -0.74
N VAL A 366 6.07 3.20 -1.55
CA VAL A 366 6.14 3.17 -3.01
C VAL A 366 6.91 4.38 -3.49
N ILE A 367 7.81 4.23 -4.45
CA ILE A 367 8.46 5.35 -5.13
C ILE A 367 8.20 5.30 -6.64
N GLU A 368 7.52 6.31 -7.16
CA GLU A 368 7.28 6.52 -8.58
C GLU A 368 8.39 7.41 -9.14
N ILE A 369 9.01 6.99 -10.24
CA ILE A 369 10.11 7.70 -10.91
C ILE A 369 9.72 7.82 -12.39
N GLN A 370 9.41 9.05 -12.81
CA GLN A 370 8.95 9.37 -14.16
C GLN A 370 9.92 10.31 -14.87
N TRP A 371 9.92 10.29 -16.20
CA TRP A 371 10.80 11.11 -17.03
C TRP A 371 10.08 11.61 -18.29
N SER A 372 10.53 12.74 -18.83
CA SER A 372 10.02 13.29 -20.09
C SER A 372 10.32 12.36 -21.28
N GLU A 373 9.44 12.34 -22.28
CA GLU A 373 9.54 11.48 -23.47
C GLU A 373 10.84 11.67 -24.30
N SER A 374 11.56 12.77 -24.12
CA SER A 374 12.89 13.02 -24.71
C SER A 374 14.08 12.34 -24.00
N LEU A 375 13.82 11.39 -23.10
CA LEU A 375 14.82 10.57 -22.42
C LEU A 375 14.58 9.07 -22.71
N ASP A 376 15.30 8.53 -23.68
CA ASP A 376 15.32 7.08 -23.96
C ASP A 376 16.06 6.36 -22.83
N LEU A 377 15.36 5.45 -22.11
CA LEU A 377 15.99 4.65 -21.05
C LEU A 377 16.86 3.54 -21.65
N VAL A 378 18.16 3.56 -21.35
CA VAL A 378 19.14 2.59 -21.86
C VAL A 378 19.36 1.43 -20.90
N GLN A 379 19.45 1.71 -19.60
CA GLN A 379 19.63 0.73 -18.53
C GLN A 379 19.22 1.35 -17.18
N TRP A 380 18.88 0.50 -16.21
CA TRP A 380 18.58 0.90 -14.84
C TRP A 380 18.98 -0.20 -13.84
N SER A 381 19.06 0.15 -12.55
CA SER A 381 19.14 -0.80 -11.44
C SER A 381 18.62 -0.16 -10.14
N ALA A 382 17.99 -0.95 -9.27
CA ALA A 382 17.51 -0.53 -7.95
C ALA A 382 18.23 -1.31 -6.84
N SER A 383 18.35 -0.73 -5.64
CA SER A 383 18.82 -1.45 -4.44
C SER A 383 17.75 -2.35 -3.82
N ALA A 384 16.49 -1.89 -3.78
CA ALA A 384 15.39 -2.57 -3.13
C ALA A 384 14.06 -2.46 -3.89
N GLY A 385 13.12 -3.34 -3.53
CA GLY A 385 11.78 -3.44 -4.08
C GLY A 385 11.70 -3.98 -5.51
N TRP A 386 10.46 -4.24 -5.93
CA TRP A 386 10.15 -4.71 -7.27
C TRP A 386 9.55 -3.60 -8.14
N MET A 387 9.73 -3.70 -9.46
CA MET A 387 9.39 -2.66 -10.42
C MET A 387 8.10 -2.99 -11.18
N GLU A 388 7.16 -2.05 -11.19
CA GLU A 388 5.97 -2.00 -12.04
C GLU A 388 6.17 -0.91 -13.11
N PRO A 389 6.00 -1.21 -14.41
CA PRO A 389 6.11 -0.20 -15.46
C PRO A 389 4.87 0.70 -15.49
N ILE A 390 5.07 2.02 -15.46
CA ILE A 390 4.01 3.03 -15.57
C ILE A 390 4.22 3.89 -16.83
N LEU A 391 3.29 4.79 -17.15
CA LEU A 391 3.46 5.70 -18.28
C LEU A 391 4.68 6.61 -18.04
N ASN A 392 5.64 6.55 -18.97
CA ASN A 392 6.87 7.33 -18.97
C ASN A 392 7.65 7.24 -17.63
N GLY A 393 7.63 6.07 -16.98
CA GLY A 393 8.26 5.88 -15.68
C GLY A 393 8.21 4.46 -15.15
N PHE A 394 8.73 4.28 -13.93
CA PHE A 394 8.62 3.07 -13.13
C PHE A 394 8.06 3.39 -11.74
N ARG A 395 7.24 2.48 -11.20
CA ARG A 395 6.85 2.45 -9.78
C ARG A 395 7.62 1.33 -9.10
N PHE A 396 8.35 1.63 -8.03
CA PHE A 396 9.03 0.64 -7.20
C PHE A 396 8.26 0.43 -5.90
N HIS A 397 7.90 -0.81 -5.64
CA HIS A 397 7.18 -1.23 -4.43
C HIS A 397 8.21 -1.72 -3.40
N LEU A 398 8.46 -0.91 -2.37
CA LEU A 398 9.47 -1.19 -1.33
C LEU A 398 8.88 -1.95 -0.14
N GLY A 399 7.59 -1.77 0.15
CA GLY A 399 6.92 -2.40 1.30
C GLY A 399 7.26 -1.67 2.60
N VAL A 400 7.67 -2.41 3.63
CA VAL A 400 8.09 -1.80 4.90
C VAL A 400 9.53 -1.29 4.79
N VAL A 401 9.70 0.02 4.89
CA VAL A 401 11.00 0.71 4.85
C VAL A 401 11.35 1.18 6.27
N THR A 402 12.53 0.79 6.75
CA THR A 402 12.91 0.96 8.17
C THR A 402 13.74 2.21 8.43
N SER A 403 13.77 2.67 9.69
CA SER A 403 14.60 3.80 10.13
C SER A 403 16.06 3.70 9.65
N ALA A 404 16.60 4.82 9.19
CA ALA A 404 17.96 4.99 8.67
C ALA A 404 18.32 4.19 7.40
N SER A 405 17.33 3.65 6.66
CA SER A 405 17.54 3.07 5.33
C SER A 405 17.93 4.13 4.28
N LYS A 406 18.50 3.64 3.17
CA LYS A 406 18.88 4.46 2.02
C LYS A 406 18.80 3.62 0.75
N GLU A 407 17.80 3.89 -0.08
CA GLU A 407 17.64 3.22 -1.37
C GLU A 407 18.18 4.06 -2.51
N ILE A 408 18.77 3.39 -3.51
CA ILE A 408 19.37 4.03 -4.69
C ILE A 408 18.83 3.37 -5.95
N PHE A 409 18.31 4.20 -6.84
CA PHE A 409 17.85 3.82 -8.17
C PHE A 409 18.77 4.53 -9.18
N GLU A 410 19.65 3.78 -9.83
CA GLU A 410 20.48 4.28 -10.93
C GLU A 410 19.72 4.10 -12.25
N PHE A 411 19.62 5.19 -13.02
CA PHE A 411 19.14 5.19 -14.39
C PHE A 411 20.23 5.70 -15.32
N THR A 412 20.21 5.24 -16.56
CA THR A 412 21.06 5.75 -17.63
C THR A 412 20.20 6.03 -18.85
N PHE A 413 20.14 7.29 -19.26
CA PHE A 413 19.34 7.75 -20.40
C PHE A 413 20.20 8.16 -21.58
N GLN A 414 19.68 7.98 -22.79
CA GLN A 414 20.14 8.69 -23.99
C GLN A 414 19.19 9.89 -24.18
N PRO A 415 19.68 11.14 -24.05
CA PRO A 415 18.88 12.31 -24.37
C PRO A 415 18.67 12.45 -25.89
N ASP A 416 17.48 12.88 -26.29
CA ASP A 416 17.22 13.38 -27.65
C ASP A 416 17.53 14.90 -27.79
N SER A 417 17.39 15.40 -29.01
CA SER A 417 17.63 16.77 -29.49
C SER A 417 16.83 17.91 -28.82
N GLU A 418 15.93 17.63 -27.88
CA GLU A 418 15.25 18.67 -27.09
C GLU A 418 16.23 19.50 -26.25
N THR A 419 15.83 20.70 -25.82
CA THR A 419 16.72 21.60 -25.06
C THR A 419 16.83 21.21 -23.58
N TYR A 420 15.72 20.73 -23.02
CA TYR A 420 15.58 20.31 -21.62
C TYR A 420 14.79 19.01 -21.56
N SER A 421 15.13 18.18 -20.58
CA SER A 421 14.36 17.00 -20.21
C SER A 421 14.13 17.01 -18.70
N THR A 422 13.05 16.39 -18.23
CA THR A 422 12.68 16.36 -16.81
C THR A 422 12.65 14.94 -16.27
N ILE A 423 13.04 14.80 -15.00
CA ILE A 423 12.85 13.57 -14.22
C ILE A 423 12.22 13.97 -12.90
N MET A 424 11.14 13.30 -12.53
CA MET A 424 10.44 13.45 -11.27
C MET A 424 10.51 12.15 -10.48
N ALA A 425 10.67 12.25 -9.17
CA ALA A 425 10.57 11.14 -8.25
C ALA A 425 9.64 11.53 -7.10
N MET A 426 8.67 10.67 -6.80
CA MET A 426 7.65 10.85 -5.77
C MET A 426 7.62 9.62 -4.86
N VAL A 427 7.67 9.81 -3.54
CA VAL A 427 7.50 8.72 -2.56
C VAL A 427 6.17 8.87 -1.83
N ASP A 428 5.40 7.78 -1.80
CA ASP A 428 4.14 7.65 -1.10
C ASP A 428 4.19 6.45 -0.13
N THR A 429 3.32 6.46 0.88
CA THR A 429 3.20 5.39 1.87
C THR A 429 1.74 5.24 2.27
N ASN A 430 1.34 4.09 2.82
CA ASN A 430 0.02 4.02 3.45
C ASN A 430 -0.06 4.82 4.77
N ASN A 431 1.04 5.43 5.25
CA ASN A 431 1.10 6.12 6.53
C ASN A 431 0.91 7.64 6.44
N SER A 432 0.30 8.20 7.49
CA SER A 432 0.07 9.64 7.63
C SER A 432 1.37 10.39 7.99
N GLU A 433 2.07 10.95 7.01
CA GLU A 433 3.28 11.76 7.24
C GLU A 433 2.98 13.27 7.43
N PRO A 434 3.44 13.90 8.53
CA PRO A 434 3.21 15.33 8.77
C PRO A 434 4.11 16.27 7.94
N TYR A 435 5.12 15.73 7.25
CA TYR A 435 6.19 16.49 6.60
C TYR A 435 6.38 16.20 5.09
N GLN A 436 5.28 16.02 4.36
CA GLN A 436 5.21 15.73 2.90
C GLN A 436 6.07 16.62 1.94
N ARG A 437 6.75 17.67 2.43
CA ARG A 437 7.55 18.59 1.62
C ARG A 437 8.79 17.97 0.97
N ASN A 438 9.29 16.85 1.51
CA ASN A 438 10.50 16.17 1.04
C ASN A 438 10.19 14.98 0.11
N ASN A 439 8.90 14.70 -0.11
CA ASN A 439 8.41 13.48 -0.76
C ASN A 439 8.38 13.56 -2.29
N THR A 440 8.66 14.75 -2.86
CA THR A 440 8.80 14.95 -4.31
C THR A 440 10.12 15.63 -4.62
N ALA A 441 10.90 15.06 -5.54
CA ALA A 441 12.07 15.69 -6.12
C ALA A 441 11.93 15.76 -7.64
N ILE A 442 12.35 16.88 -8.23
CA ILE A 442 12.34 17.06 -9.69
C ILE A 442 13.72 17.55 -10.12
N LYS A 443 14.19 17.07 -11.27
CA LYS A 443 15.48 17.41 -11.87
C LYS A 443 15.27 17.80 -13.33
N VAL A 444 15.70 19.01 -13.69
CA VAL A 444 15.96 19.34 -15.11
C VAL A 444 17.33 18.83 -15.49
N ILE A 445 17.36 18.10 -16.59
CA ILE A 445 18.52 17.79 -17.39
C ILE A 445 18.59 18.80 -18.53
N GLN A 446 19.75 19.46 -18.70
CA GLN A 446 19.99 20.38 -19.81
C GLN A 446 20.76 19.67 -20.91
N ASN A 447 20.09 19.36 -22.02
CA ASN A 447 20.69 18.67 -23.16
C ASN A 447 21.50 19.62 -24.07
N ASN A 448 21.24 20.94 -24.00
CA ASN A 448 21.91 21.93 -24.83
C ASN A 448 22.33 23.19 -24.02
N PRO A 449 23.64 23.48 -23.85
CA PRO A 449 24.13 24.67 -23.15
C PRO A 449 24.09 25.94 -24.02
N SER A 450 23.71 25.84 -25.29
CA SER A 450 23.78 26.94 -26.26
C SER A 450 22.62 27.93 -26.19
N ILE A 451 21.61 27.69 -25.33
CA ILE A 451 20.31 28.39 -25.35
C ILE A 451 19.87 28.85 -23.95
N ILE A 452 20.70 29.65 -23.25
CA ILE A 452 20.22 30.42 -22.09
C ILE A 452 20.80 31.85 -22.06
N ASP A 453 19.93 32.82 -22.32
CA ASP A 453 19.98 34.20 -21.77
C ASP A 453 18.76 34.46 -20.85
N THR A 454 17.85 33.48 -20.70
CA THR A 454 16.58 33.58 -19.98
C THR A 454 16.68 32.92 -18.60
N PRO A 455 16.67 33.67 -17.48
CA PRO A 455 16.81 33.08 -16.13
C PRO A 455 15.58 32.26 -15.70
N LEU A 456 14.44 32.41 -16.38
CA LEU A 456 13.19 31.70 -16.13
C LEU A 456 12.69 31.03 -17.40
N ALA A 457 12.12 29.84 -17.25
CA ALA A 457 11.37 29.13 -18.30
C ALA A 457 10.17 28.40 -17.68
N ILE A 458 9.16 28.09 -18.50
CA ILE A 458 8.16 27.07 -18.16
C ILE A 458 8.62 25.77 -18.82
N ILE A 459 8.63 24.68 -18.06
CA ILE A 459 8.99 23.33 -18.52
C ILE A 459 7.79 22.38 -18.36
N PRO A 460 7.61 21.39 -19.27
CA PRO A 460 6.65 20.31 -19.06
C PRO A 460 7.16 19.31 -17.99
N LEU A 461 6.25 18.78 -17.19
CA LEU A 461 6.50 17.67 -16.28
C LEU A 461 5.99 16.33 -16.88
N PRO A 462 6.52 15.17 -16.43
CA PRO A 462 6.13 13.86 -17.00
C PRO A 462 4.66 13.48 -16.79
N ASP A 463 4.01 14.06 -15.79
CA ASP A 463 2.61 13.89 -15.41
C ASP A 463 1.62 14.76 -16.22
N GLN A 464 2.12 15.51 -17.21
CA GLN A 464 1.41 16.53 -17.98
C GLN A 464 1.06 17.82 -17.22
N GLU A 465 1.53 18.00 -15.98
CA GLU A 465 1.60 19.32 -15.37
C GLU A 465 2.72 20.17 -16.02
N HIS A 466 2.76 21.45 -15.66
CA HIS A 466 3.82 22.37 -16.06
C HIS A 466 4.56 22.84 -14.80
N ALA A 467 5.82 23.23 -14.93
CA ALA A 467 6.55 23.83 -13.82
C ALA A 467 7.36 25.07 -14.24
N VAL A 468 7.55 25.98 -13.29
CA VAL A 468 8.46 27.13 -13.47
C VAL A 468 9.88 26.69 -13.12
N PHE A 469 10.77 26.75 -14.10
CA PHE A 469 12.20 26.54 -13.95
C PHE A 469 12.92 27.88 -13.75
N ALA A 470 13.73 27.98 -12.69
CA ALA A 470 14.63 29.11 -12.44
C ALA A 470 16.10 28.66 -12.54
N GLN A 471 16.90 29.28 -13.41
CA GLN A 471 18.31 28.93 -13.58
C GLN A 471 19.22 29.67 -12.58
N ASN A 472 20.20 28.96 -12.04
CA ASN A 472 21.28 29.54 -11.25
C ASN A 472 22.28 30.33 -12.12
N PRO A 473 22.74 31.54 -11.74
CA PRO A 473 22.43 32.25 -10.50
C PRO A 473 21.23 33.22 -10.68
N PHE A 474 20.12 32.90 -10.00
CA PHE A 474 19.16 33.94 -9.65
C PHE A 474 19.87 34.94 -8.72
N PRO A 475 19.91 36.25 -9.06
CA PRO A 475 20.84 37.18 -8.41
C PRO A 475 20.55 37.42 -6.92
N ASN A 476 19.33 37.11 -6.48
CA ASN A 476 18.95 37.08 -5.07
C ASN A 476 18.32 35.72 -4.73
N SER A 477 18.99 34.94 -3.88
CA SER A 477 18.36 33.85 -3.13
C SER A 477 17.45 34.43 -2.04
N GLY A 478 16.26 33.87 -1.86
CA GLY A 478 15.29 34.34 -0.87
C GLY A 478 13.83 34.12 -1.28
N GLU A 479 12.92 34.84 -0.61
CA GLU A 479 11.49 34.77 -0.86
C GLU A 479 11.10 35.57 -2.12
N TRP A 480 10.29 34.96 -2.98
CA TRP A 480 9.69 35.55 -4.17
C TRP A 480 8.16 35.37 -4.14
N ASN A 481 7.44 36.09 -4.98
CA ASN A 481 6.03 35.81 -5.26
C ASN A 481 5.84 35.66 -6.78
N ILE A 482 5.06 34.66 -7.17
CA ILE A 482 4.58 34.44 -8.54
C ILE A 482 3.09 34.80 -8.60
N GLU A 483 2.66 35.37 -9.72
CA GLU A 483 1.28 35.71 -10.03
C GLU A 483 1.03 35.47 -11.52
N TRP A 484 -0.09 34.84 -11.87
CA TRP A 484 -0.43 34.49 -13.26
C TRP A 484 -1.80 35.03 -13.71
N SER A 485 -2.58 35.65 -12.82
CA SER A 485 -3.81 36.34 -13.21
C SER A 485 -3.49 37.62 -14.01
N THR A 486 -4.47 38.05 -14.81
CA THR A 486 -4.41 39.35 -15.50
C THR A 486 -4.80 40.54 -14.61
N ASP A 487 -5.25 40.30 -13.37
CA ASP A 487 -5.61 41.35 -12.39
C ASP A 487 -4.55 41.61 -11.29
N LEU A 488 -3.53 40.75 -11.19
CA LEU A 488 -2.40 40.82 -10.27
C LEU A 488 -2.77 40.76 -8.78
N VAL A 489 -3.66 39.84 -8.39
CA VAL A 489 -4.27 39.77 -7.06
C VAL A 489 -3.81 38.56 -6.22
N ASN A 490 -3.52 37.41 -6.83
CA ASN A 490 -3.46 36.09 -6.19
C ASN A 490 -2.02 35.57 -6.06
N TRP A 491 -1.11 36.46 -5.67
CA TRP A 491 0.30 36.20 -5.46
C TRP A 491 0.60 34.99 -4.56
N MET A 492 1.18 33.94 -5.14
CA MET A 492 1.72 32.78 -4.43
C MET A 492 3.16 33.07 -3.98
N GLN A 493 3.45 32.94 -2.69
CA GLN A 493 4.81 33.07 -2.14
C GLN A 493 5.60 31.77 -2.29
N ILE A 494 6.88 31.89 -2.67
CA ILE A 494 7.81 30.80 -2.95
C ILE A 494 9.21 31.15 -2.43
N SER A 495 10.05 30.15 -2.14
CA SER A 495 11.44 30.36 -1.71
C SER A 495 12.43 29.83 -2.74
N LEU A 496 13.47 30.62 -3.07
CA LEU A 496 14.50 30.26 -4.04
C LEU A 496 15.87 30.11 -3.34
N ASP A 497 16.24 28.85 -3.08
CA ASP A 497 17.54 28.45 -2.55
C ASP A 497 18.59 28.20 -3.66
N GLN A 498 19.84 27.89 -3.27
CA GLN A 498 20.96 27.71 -4.22
C GLN A 498 20.85 26.42 -5.05
N GLY A 499 20.10 26.49 -6.15
CA GLY A 499 20.00 25.44 -7.16
C GLY A 499 19.36 25.95 -8.44
N ASN A 500 18.93 25.03 -9.30
CA ASN A 500 17.86 25.33 -10.24
C ASN A 500 16.54 24.92 -9.57
N VAL A 501 15.59 25.84 -9.45
CA VAL A 501 14.33 25.60 -8.73
C VAL A 501 13.22 25.26 -9.70
N ILE A 502 12.32 24.35 -9.28
CA ILE A 502 11.21 23.82 -10.06
C ILE A 502 9.95 23.89 -9.18
N LEU A 503 8.87 24.46 -9.71
CA LEU A 503 7.60 24.66 -8.99
C LEU A 503 6.43 24.16 -9.83
N PRO A 504 5.72 23.09 -9.45
CA PRO A 504 4.58 22.56 -10.20
C PRO A 504 3.39 23.52 -10.20
N LEU A 505 2.77 23.70 -11.35
CA LEU A 505 1.63 24.58 -11.61
C LEU A 505 0.33 23.76 -11.68
N LYS A 506 -0.12 23.26 -10.53
CA LYS A 506 -1.39 22.54 -10.43
C LYS A 506 -2.57 23.40 -10.92
N ASP A 507 -3.51 22.75 -11.61
CA ASP A 507 -4.70 23.34 -12.23
C ASP A 507 -4.45 24.41 -13.32
N VAL A 508 -3.23 24.56 -13.84
CA VAL A 508 -2.91 25.49 -14.94
C VAL A 508 -2.69 24.75 -16.25
N THR A 509 -3.63 24.91 -17.20
CA THR A 509 -3.38 24.65 -18.64
C THR A 509 -2.96 25.96 -19.31
N PRO A 510 -1.65 26.26 -19.46
CA PRO A 510 -1.22 27.57 -19.94
C PRO A 510 -1.64 27.78 -21.40
N THR A 511 -2.46 28.79 -21.66
CA THR A 511 -2.66 29.25 -23.04
C THR A 511 -1.46 30.09 -23.50
N ALA A 512 -1.13 30.03 -24.79
CA ALA A 512 0.13 30.56 -25.33
C ALA A 512 0.31 32.10 -25.30
N GLU A 513 -0.58 32.83 -24.61
CA GLU A 513 -0.54 34.29 -24.44
C GLU A 513 -0.52 34.73 -22.95
N GLU A 514 -0.53 33.80 -21.99
CA GLU A 514 -0.52 34.11 -20.56
C GLU A 514 0.85 34.64 -20.09
N THR A 515 0.83 35.80 -19.42
CA THR A 515 2.04 36.47 -18.92
C THR A 515 2.22 36.15 -17.43
N LEU A 516 3.26 35.41 -17.08
CA LEU A 516 3.63 35.17 -15.68
C LEU A 516 4.39 36.37 -15.10
N PHE A 517 3.98 36.81 -13.90
CA PHE A 517 4.60 37.91 -13.18
C PHE A 517 5.39 37.42 -11.97
N PHE A 518 6.56 38.01 -11.77
CA PHE A 518 7.49 37.69 -10.68
C PHE A 518 7.81 38.96 -9.90
N ARG A 519 7.79 38.88 -8.57
CA ARG A 519 8.37 39.92 -7.70
C ARG A 519 9.19 39.27 -6.58
N HIS A 520 10.34 39.87 -6.26
CA HIS A 520 11.06 39.55 -5.03
C HIS A 520 10.20 39.99 -3.83
N ALA A 521 10.10 39.20 -2.77
CA ALA A 521 9.48 39.63 -1.52
C ALA A 521 10.46 40.55 -0.75
N PRO A 522 10.00 41.65 -0.13
CA PRO A 522 10.89 42.63 0.51
C PRO A 522 11.50 42.15 1.83
#